data_AF-A0A2N0KZ64-F1
#
_entry.id   AF-A0A2N0KZ64-F1
#
_cell.length_a   1.000
_cell.length_b   1.000
_cell.length_c   1.000
_cell.angle_alpha   90.00
_cell.angle_beta   90.00
_cell.angle_gamma   90.00
#
_symmetry.space_group_name_H-M   'P 1'
#
loop_
_entity.id
_entity.type
_entity.pdbx_description
1 polymer ?
#
loop_
_entity_poly.entity_id
_entity_poly.type
_entity_poly.pdbx_seq_one_letter_code
_entity_poly.pdbx_strand_id
1 'polypeptide(L)'
;SRYSSEGSVTDAVSLAENLGIDLWNLPIEAPFAAFLDTLAPKFEGTDSGVAEENIQSRIRGNLIMALSNKFGWLVLTTGNKSEMATGYATIYGDMSGGFAVIKDVPKVLCYKLAEYRNTVAGHALIPRSVLDKPPSAELRPDQLDEDSLPPYEELDQILKAYVEDDLAFDEIVDLGFSSETVKQIISLVDRNEYKRRQAAPGIKITPRNFGRDRRMPIANRYRPF
;
A
#
# COMPACT_ATOMS: atom_id res chain seq x y z
N SER A 1 12.40 -10.17 -5.75
CA SER A 1 12.89 -10.77 -4.49
C SER A 1 12.71 -12.28 -4.57
N ARG A 2 13.04 -13.03 -3.53
CA ARG A 2 12.82 -14.49 -3.45
C ARG A 2 11.38 -14.93 -3.69
N TYR A 3 10.42 -14.05 -3.40
CA TYR A 3 8.99 -14.31 -3.51
C TYR A 3 8.32 -13.61 -4.70
N SER A 4 9.09 -12.85 -5.50
CA SER A 4 8.52 -12.18 -6.68
C SER A 4 8.15 -13.22 -7.73
N SER A 5 6.91 -13.16 -8.20
CA SER A 5 6.46 -14.04 -9.27
C SER A 5 7.09 -13.65 -10.61
N GLU A 6 7.28 -14.64 -11.49
CA GLU A 6 7.72 -14.38 -12.87
C GLU A 6 6.75 -13.44 -13.59
N GLY A 7 5.44 -13.61 -13.34
CA GLY A 7 4.39 -12.73 -13.87
C GLY A 7 4.59 -11.26 -13.47
N SER A 8 4.87 -10.97 -12.20
CA SER A 8 5.11 -9.60 -11.74
C SER A 8 6.33 -8.95 -12.37
N VAL A 9 7.38 -9.73 -12.69
CA VAL A 9 8.57 -9.21 -13.40
C VAL A 9 8.24 -8.92 -14.86
N THR A 10 7.59 -9.86 -15.56
CA THR A 10 7.19 -9.71 -16.97
C THR A 10 6.22 -8.54 -17.16
N ASP A 11 5.28 -8.36 -16.24
CA ASP A 11 4.34 -7.23 -16.24
C ASP A 11 5.07 -5.89 -16.14
N ALA A 12 6.07 -5.79 -15.25
CA ALA A 12 6.84 -4.56 -15.08
C ALA A 12 7.69 -4.24 -16.32
N VAL A 13 8.29 -5.25 -16.95
CA VAL A 13 9.01 -5.12 -18.23
C VAL A 13 8.07 -4.61 -19.32
N SER A 14 6.93 -5.27 -19.51
CA SER A 14 5.95 -4.92 -20.54
C SER A 14 5.41 -3.49 -20.36
N LEU A 15 5.11 -3.10 -19.11
CA LEU A 15 4.65 -1.74 -18.81
C LEU A 15 5.74 -0.69 -19.11
N ALA A 16 6.99 -0.96 -18.75
CA ALA A 16 8.10 -0.03 -19.01
C ALA A 16 8.33 0.16 -20.52
N GLU A 17 8.29 -0.93 -21.29
CA GLU A 17 8.39 -0.90 -22.76
C GLU A 17 7.23 -0.12 -23.38
N ASN A 18 5.99 -0.37 -22.94
CA ASN A 18 4.80 0.34 -23.41
C ASN A 18 4.86 1.85 -23.15
N LEU A 19 5.49 2.26 -22.04
CA LEU A 19 5.65 3.67 -21.66
C LEU A 19 6.92 4.31 -22.24
N GLY A 20 7.84 3.53 -22.80
CA GLY A 20 9.14 4.02 -23.26
C GLY A 20 10.02 4.56 -22.14
N ILE A 21 9.98 3.93 -20.96
CA ILE A 21 10.77 4.34 -19.79
C ILE A 21 11.87 3.31 -19.46
N ASP A 22 12.96 3.79 -18.87
CA ASP A 22 14.03 2.91 -18.40
C ASP A 22 13.55 2.03 -17.24
N LEU A 23 13.89 0.74 -17.30
CA LEU A 23 13.63 -0.24 -16.24
C LEU A 23 14.93 -0.78 -15.69
N TRP A 24 15.16 -0.63 -14.39
CA TRP A 24 16.31 -1.19 -13.69
C TRP A 24 15.85 -2.32 -12.76
N ASN A 25 16.41 -3.52 -12.95
CA ASN A 25 16.13 -4.65 -12.09
C ASN A 25 17.24 -4.83 -11.04
N LEU A 26 16.92 -4.58 -9.78
CA LEU A 26 17.84 -4.67 -8.64
C LEU A 26 17.35 -5.76 -7.66
N PRO A 27 17.93 -6.98 -7.67
CA PRO A 27 17.59 -8.02 -6.72
C PRO A 27 17.92 -7.63 -5.27
N ILE A 28 17.02 -7.93 -4.33
CA ILE A 28 17.19 -7.63 -2.90
C ILE A 28 17.65 -8.83 -2.06
N GLU A 29 17.91 -9.98 -2.67
CA GLU A 29 18.17 -11.22 -1.93
C GLU A 29 19.43 -11.12 -1.06
N ALA A 30 20.54 -10.64 -1.64
CA ALA A 30 21.80 -10.48 -0.90
C ALA A 30 21.68 -9.53 0.32
N PRO A 31 21.14 -8.30 0.19
CA PRO A 31 20.92 -7.48 1.37
C PRO A 31 19.91 -8.09 2.34
N PHE A 32 18.87 -8.79 1.86
CA PHE A 32 17.90 -9.44 2.74
C PHE A 32 18.52 -10.54 3.59
N ALA A 33 19.32 -11.43 2.98
CA ALA A 33 20.06 -12.45 3.70
C ALA A 33 20.98 -11.84 4.77
N ALA A 34 21.71 -10.77 4.45
CA ALA A 34 22.56 -10.09 5.42
C ALA A 34 21.78 -9.51 6.62
N PHE A 35 20.57 -8.99 6.41
CA PHE A 35 19.70 -8.55 7.51
C PHE A 35 19.23 -9.74 8.37
N LEU A 36 18.84 -10.85 7.75
CA LEU A 36 18.42 -12.06 8.47
C LEU A 36 19.57 -12.63 9.31
N ASP A 37 20.77 -12.74 8.74
CA ASP A 37 21.96 -13.23 9.45
C ASP A 37 22.30 -12.34 10.66
N THR A 38 22.20 -11.02 10.48
CA THR A 38 22.45 -10.04 11.56
C THR A 38 21.44 -10.18 12.70
N LEU A 39 20.19 -10.49 12.39
CA LEU A 39 19.09 -10.58 13.36
C LEU A 39 18.89 -11.99 13.93
N ALA A 40 19.46 -13.02 13.31
CA ALA A 40 19.25 -14.42 13.67
C ALA A 40 19.44 -14.72 15.17
N PRO A 41 20.49 -14.23 15.87
CA PRO A 41 20.65 -14.48 17.31
C PRO A 41 19.56 -13.83 18.18
N LYS A 42 18.84 -12.84 17.67
CA LYS A 42 17.76 -12.15 18.38
C LYS A 42 16.38 -12.69 18.05
N PHE A 43 16.23 -13.38 16.91
CA PHE A 43 14.99 -14.01 16.47
C PHE A 43 14.96 -15.51 16.79
N GLU A 44 15.94 -16.03 17.53
CA GLU A 44 16.00 -17.42 17.95
C GLU A 44 14.71 -17.85 18.67
N GLY A 45 14.11 -18.96 18.21
CA GLY A 45 12.87 -19.50 18.78
C GLY A 45 11.60 -18.76 18.36
N THR A 46 11.68 -17.85 17.38
CA THR A 46 10.51 -17.18 16.78
C THR A 46 10.26 -17.68 15.36
N ASP A 47 8.99 -17.63 14.93
CA ASP A 47 8.60 -17.92 13.55
C ASP A 47 8.73 -16.66 12.67
N SER A 48 9.08 -16.87 11.40
CA SER A 48 9.08 -15.81 10.39
C SER A 48 7.69 -15.20 10.23
N GLY A 49 7.61 -13.88 10.09
CA GLY A 49 6.36 -13.18 9.86
C GLY A 49 6.53 -11.73 9.42
N VAL A 50 5.72 -10.84 9.98
CA VAL A 50 5.63 -9.43 9.58
C VAL A 50 6.96 -8.68 9.73
N ALA A 51 7.86 -9.13 10.60
CA ALA A 51 9.19 -8.51 10.74
C ALA A 51 10.03 -8.71 9.47
N GLU A 52 10.15 -9.94 8.98
CA GLU A 52 10.89 -10.35 7.79
C GLU A 52 10.29 -9.76 6.52
N GLU A 53 8.96 -9.75 6.41
CA GLU A 53 8.25 -9.08 5.31
C GLU A 53 8.61 -7.58 5.24
N ASN A 54 8.55 -6.89 6.39
CA ASN A 54 8.86 -5.47 6.46
C ASN A 54 10.35 -5.16 6.18
N ILE A 55 11.28 -6.06 6.50
CA ILE A 55 12.70 -5.90 6.14
C ILE A 55 12.85 -5.81 4.61
N GLN A 56 12.19 -6.70 3.87
CA GLN A 56 12.22 -6.65 2.40
C GLN A 56 11.67 -5.33 1.85
N SER A 57 10.56 -4.83 2.40
CA SER A 57 10.00 -3.53 2.01
C SER A 57 10.98 -2.37 2.29
N ARG A 58 11.62 -2.36 3.48
CA ARG A 58 12.63 -1.33 3.85
C ARG A 58 13.89 -1.37 3.00
N ILE A 59 14.35 -2.56 2.59
CA ILE A 59 15.48 -2.68 1.67
C ILE A 59 15.15 -2.00 0.34
N ARG A 60 13.95 -2.24 -0.22
CA ARG A 60 13.50 -1.57 -1.46
C ARG A 60 13.45 -0.05 -1.28
N GLY A 61 12.89 0.43 -0.16
CA GLY A 61 12.88 1.85 0.18
C GLY A 61 14.28 2.47 0.23
N ASN A 62 15.23 1.81 0.89
CA ASN A 62 16.63 2.26 0.96
C ASN A 62 17.31 2.31 -0.42
N LEU A 63 17.09 1.33 -1.29
CA LEU A 63 17.65 1.31 -2.64
C LEU A 63 17.15 2.50 -3.46
N ILE A 64 15.83 2.74 -3.46
CA ILE A 64 15.22 3.83 -4.23
C ILE A 64 15.69 5.20 -3.70
N MET A 65 15.79 5.36 -2.37
CA MET A 65 16.32 6.59 -1.78
C MET A 65 17.82 6.79 -2.07
N ALA A 66 18.62 5.72 -2.15
CA ALA A 66 20.01 5.81 -2.54
C ALA A 66 20.17 6.29 -3.99
N LEU A 67 19.32 5.79 -4.91
CA LEU A 67 19.27 6.26 -6.29
C LEU A 67 18.87 7.74 -6.36
N SER A 68 17.83 8.13 -5.62
CA SER A 68 17.40 9.53 -5.50
C SER A 68 18.52 10.44 -5.03
N ASN A 69 19.23 10.07 -3.96
CA ASN A 69 20.37 10.84 -3.46
C ASN A 69 21.51 10.93 -4.47
N LYS A 70 21.75 9.86 -5.25
CA LYS A 70 22.83 9.81 -6.24
C LYS A 70 22.55 10.68 -7.47
N PHE A 71 21.30 10.68 -7.94
CA PHE A 71 20.92 11.28 -9.23
C PHE A 71 20.04 12.54 -9.10
N GLY A 72 19.62 12.91 -7.89
CA GLY A 72 18.75 14.06 -7.65
C GLY A 72 17.30 13.84 -8.05
N TRP A 73 16.86 12.60 -8.24
CA TRP A 73 15.50 12.26 -8.67
C TRP A 73 14.50 12.35 -7.52
N LEU A 74 13.26 12.76 -7.82
CA LEU A 74 12.16 12.69 -6.86
C LEU A 74 11.54 11.29 -6.86
N VAL A 75 11.53 10.64 -5.71
CA VAL A 75 10.88 9.34 -5.54
C VAL A 75 9.36 9.52 -5.44
N LEU A 76 8.63 8.85 -6.33
CA LEU A 76 7.17 8.77 -6.28
C LEU A 76 6.74 7.49 -5.55
N THR A 77 6.02 7.63 -4.45
CA THR A 77 5.46 6.46 -3.73
C THR A 77 4.10 6.08 -4.29
N THR A 78 3.77 4.79 -4.17
CA THR A 78 2.62 4.17 -4.85
C THR A 78 1.54 3.68 -3.90
N GLY A 79 1.59 4.06 -2.62
CA GLY A 79 0.55 3.73 -1.65
C GLY A 79 -0.74 4.49 -1.94
N ASN A 80 -1.85 3.76 -2.04
CA ASN A 80 -3.17 4.34 -2.32
C ASN A 80 -3.96 4.67 -1.04
N LYS A 81 -5.14 5.30 -1.19
CA LYS A 81 -5.94 5.76 -0.03
C LYS A 81 -6.35 4.62 0.89
N SER A 82 -6.73 3.48 0.33
CA SER A 82 -7.22 2.31 1.06
C SER A 82 -6.13 1.68 1.90
N GLU A 83 -4.94 1.50 1.33
CA GLU A 83 -3.74 1.01 2.01
C GLU A 83 -3.28 1.97 3.12
N MET A 84 -3.24 3.28 2.82
CA MET A 84 -2.87 4.31 3.81
C MET A 84 -3.90 4.39 4.95
N ALA A 85 -5.19 4.21 4.65
CA ALA A 85 -6.25 4.22 5.63
C ALA A 85 -6.07 3.09 6.64
N THR A 86 -5.96 1.85 6.16
CA THR A 86 -5.84 0.66 7.02
C THR A 86 -4.44 0.47 7.59
N GLY A 87 -3.46 1.24 7.11
CA GLY A 87 -2.05 1.09 7.47
C GLY A 87 -1.45 -0.19 6.91
N TYR A 88 -2.01 -0.73 5.83
CA TYR A 88 -1.46 -1.84 5.06
C TYR A 88 -0.28 -1.34 4.22
N ALA A 89 0.77 -0.97 4.94
CA ALA A 89 1.95 -0.28 4.45
C ALA A 89 3.09 -0.42 5.45
N THR A 90 4.32 -0.38 4.94
CA THR A 90 5.54 -0.46 5.73
C THR A 90 6.15 0.93 5.91
N ILE A 91 6.21 1.40 7.15
CA ILE A 91 6.98 2.61 7.47
C ILE A 91 8.43 2.41 7.01
N TYR A 92 8.91 3.38 6.25
CA TYR A 92 10.24 3.42 5.63
C TYR A 92 10.51 2.31 4.60
N GLY A 93 9.47 1.60 4.18
CA GLY A 93 9.49 0.69 3.04
C GLY A 93 8.82 1.31 1.83
N ASP A 94 7.67 0.77 1.42
CA ASP A 94 6.80 1.29 0.36
C ASP A 94 6.34 2.75 0.59
N MET A 95 6.37 3.22 1.83
CA MET A 95 6.08 4.62 2.17
C MET A 95 7.26 5.59 1.92
N SER A 96 8.46 5.09 1.60
CA SER A 96 9.67 5.89 1.42
C SER A 96 9.66 6.62 0.08
N GLY A 97 9.49 7.94 0.11
CA GLY A 97 9.69 8.79 -1.06
C GLY A 97 9.36 10.25 -0.79
N GLY A 98 9.46 11.07 -1.83
CA GLY A 98 9.25 12.51 -1.73
C GLY A 98 7.82 12.94 -2.05
N PHE A 99 7.07 12.15 -2.82
CA PHE A 99 5.70 12.50 -3.21
C PHE A 99 4.82 11.27 -3.47
N ALA A 100 3.63 11.23 -2.90
CA ALA A 100 2.68 10.12 -3.01
C ALA A 100 1.54 10.48 -3.96
N VAL A 101 1.69 10.11 -5.24
CA VAL A 101 0.82 10.57 -6.35
C VAL A 101 -0.62 10.11 -6.15
N ILE A 102 -0.81 8.87 -5.72
CA ILE A 102 -2.12 8.23 -5.59
C ILE A 102 -2.59 8.08 -4.14
N LYS A 103 -2.02 8.86 -3.21
CA LYS A 103 -2.30 8.78 -1.77
C LYS A 103 -3.77 8.95 -1.39
N ASP A 104 -4.53 9.69 -2.18
CA ASP A 104 -5.96 9.96 -1.94
C ASP A 104 -6.86 9.30 -3.00
N VAL A 105 -6.35 8.32 -3.74
CA VAL A 105 -7.10 7.51 -4.70
C VAL A 105 -7.50 6.18 -4.02
N PRO A 106 -8.79 5.87 -3.82
CA PRO A 106 -9.22 4.54 -3.35
C PRO A 106 -8.80 3.43 -4.31
N LYS A 107 -8.55 2.21 -3.81
CA LYS A 107 -8.05 1.10 -4.63
C LYS A 107 -8.97 0.80 -5.81
N VAL A 108 -10.29 0.78 -5.59
CA VAL A 108 -11.27 0.54 -6.68
C VAL A 108 -11.17 1.65 -7.75
N LEU A 109 -10.85 2.88 -7.35
CA LEU A 109 -10.62 3.98 -8.30
C LEU A 109 -9.28 3.82 -9.04
N CYS A 110 -8.24 3.26 -8.42
CA CYS A 110 -6.98 2.94 -9.12
C CYS A 110 -7.23 2.03 -10.32
N TYR A 111 -8.02 0.94 -10.16
CA TYR A 111 -8.38 0.05 -11.26
C TYR A 111 -9.15 0.79 -12.37
N LYS A 112 -10.16 1.60 -11.99
CA LYS A 112 -10.94 2.40 -12.95
C LYS A 112 -10.07 3.41 -13.72
N LEU A 113 -9.10 4.03 -13.05
CA LEU A 113 -8.17 4.98 -13.68
C LEU A 113 -7.18 4.28 -14.62
N ALA A 114 -6.72 3.08 -14.27
CA ALA A 114 -5.86 2.28 -15.13
C ALA A 114 -6.60 1.85 -16.41
N GLU A 115 -7.85 1.39 -16.29
CA GLU A 115 -8.71 1.08 -17.43
C GLU A 115 -8.96 2.32 -18.29
N TYR A 116 -9.33 3.44 -17.66
CA TYR A 116 -9.48 4.71 -18.36
C TYR A 116 -8.20 5.08 -19.12
N ARG A 117 -7.02 4.94 -18.51
CA ARG A 117 -5.75 5.24 -19.18
C ARG A 117 -5.51 4.37 -20.42
N ASN A 118 -5.88 3.09 -20.37
CA ASN A 118 -5.84 2.19 -21.52
C ASN A 118 -6.82 2.63 -22.63
N THR A 119 -8.05 3.04 -22.28
CA THR A 119 -9.00 3.56 -23.27
C THR A 119 -8.48 4.83 -23.98
N VAL A 120 -7.82 5.73 -23.24
CA VAL A 120 -7.20 6.95 -23.80
C VAL A 120 -6.00 6.60 -24.68
N ALA A 121 -5.25 5.55 -24.35
CA ALA A 121 -4.13 5.09 -25.18
C ALA A 121 -4.59 4.44 -26.50
N GLY A 122 -5.80 3.88 -26.54
CA GLY A 122 -6.28 3.06 -27.66
C GLY A 122 -5.66 1.65 -27.71
N HIS A 123 -4.89 1.26 -26.68
CA HIS A 123 -4.32 -0.09 -26.52
C HIS A 123 -4.07 -0.40 -25.04
N ALA A 124 -3.69 -1.64 -24.72
CA ALA A 124 -3.34 -2.06 -23.37
C ALA A 124 -1.97 -1.50 -22.94
N LEU A 125 -1.91 -0.20 -22.66
CA LEU A 125 -0.71 0.47 -22.15
C LEU A 125 -0.27 -0.13 -20.80
N ILE A 126 -1.22 -0.25 -19.88
CA ILE A 126 -1.09 -1.04 -18.66
C ILE A 126 -1.49 -2.48 -19.01
N PRO A 127 -0.59 -3.47 -18.89
CA PRO A 127 -0.88 -4.86 -19.26
C PRO A 127 -2.12 -5.39 -18.55
N ARG A 128 -2.94 -6.16 -19.28
CA ARG A 128 -4.20 -6.70 -18.75
C ARG A 128 -3.96 -7.63 -17.54
N SER A 129 -2.88 -8.40 -17.58
CA SER A 129 -2.40 -9.24 -16.48
C SER A 129 -2.22 -8.49 -15.16
N VAL A 130 -1.82 -7.20 -15.19
CA VAL A 130 -1.70 -6.36 -13.99
C VAL A 130 -3.06 -6.08 -13.35
N LEU A 131 -4.11 -5.97 -14.16
CA LEU A 131 -5.46 -5.65 -13.71
C LEU A 131 -6.24 -6.90 -13.26
N ASP A 132 -5.98 -8.04 -13.88
CA ASP A 132 -6.70 -9.28 -13.60
C ASP A 132 -6.08 -10.08 -12.46
N LYS A 133 -4.82 -9.83 -12.10
CA LYS A 133 -4.16 -10.53 -10.99
C LYS A 133 -4.64 -10.03 -9.62
N PRO A 134 -4.80 -10.93 -8.63
CA PRO A 134 -5.10 -10.53 -7.26
C PRO A 134 -4.04 -9.58 -6.68
N PRO A 135 -4.43 -8.59 -5.87
CA PRO A 135 -3.49 -7.67 -5.23
C PRO A 135 -2.65 -8.39 -4.17
N SER A 136 -1.33 -8.17 -4.21
CA SER A 136 -0.36 -8.77 -3.31
C SER A 136 0.92 -7.93 -3.21
N ALA A 137 1.57 -7.95 -2.05
CA ALA A 137 2.90 -7.38 -1.84
C ALA A 137 4.06 -8.36 -2.16
N GLU A 138 3.77 -9.65 -2.38
CA GLU A 138 4.75 -10.70 -2.69
C GLU A 138 5.97 -10.70 -1.74
N LEU A 139 5.72 -10.64 -0.41
CA LEU A 139 6.74 -10.63 0.64
C LEU A 139 6.88 -11.99 1.35
N ARG A 140 5.91 -12.88 1.17
CA ARG A 140 5.92 -14.28 1.60
C ARG A 140 5.23 -15.16 0.55
N PRO A 141 5.36 -16.50 0.58
CA PRO A 141 4.69 -17.39 -0.36
C PRO A 141 3.17 -17.19 -0.35
N ASP A 142 2.57 -17.20 -1.55
CA ASP A 142 1.12 -17.17 -1.78
C ASP A 142 0.35 -16.03 -1.07
N GLN A 143 1.04 -14.93 -0.77
CA GLN A 143 0.45 -13.78 -0.07
C GLN A 143 -0.66 -13.13 -0.89
N LEU A 144 -1.79 -12.82 -0.26
CA LEU A 144 -2.85 -11.97 -0.80
C LEU A 144 -3.16 -10.83 0.16
N ASP A 145 -3.56 -9.67 -0.36
CA ASP A 145 -4.04 -8.57 0.51
C ASP A 145 -5.29 -8.97 1.30
N GLU A 146 -6.13 -9.80 0.70
CA GLU A 146 -7.36 -10.34 1.29
C GLU A 146 -7.10 -11.29 2.48
N ASP A 147 -5.86 -11.73 2.71
CA ASP A 147 -5.47 -12.48 3.92
C ASP A 147 -5.67 -11.65 5.19
N SER A 148 -5.68 -10.32 5.08
CA SER A 148 -5.70 -9.38 6.22
C SER A 148 -6.75 -8.29 6.13
N LEU A 149 -7.32 -8.07 4.95
CA LEU A 149 -8.33 -7.05 4.66
C LEU A 149 -9.54 -7.68 3.97
N PRO A 150 -10.75 -7.11 4.13
CA PRO A 150 -11.87 -7.49 3.26
C PRO A 150 -11.61 -7.05 1.81
N PRO A 151 -12.37 -7.57 0.83
CA PRO A 151 -12.29 -7.14 -0.56
C PRO A 151 -12.36 -5.62 -0.69
N TYR A 152 -11.59 -5.05 -1.62
CA TYR A 152 -11.45 -3.60 -1.75
C TYR A 152 -12.77 -2.90 -2.07
N GLU A 153 -13.71 -3.57 -2.73
CA GLU A 153 -15.07 -3.09 -3.00
C GLU A 153 -15.85 -2.80 -1.72
N GLU A 154 -15.70 -3.64 -0.70
CA GLU A 154 -16.31 -3.46 0.62
C GLU A 154 -15.50 -2.46 1.45
N LEU A 155 -14.17 -2.63 1.48
CA LEU A 155 -13.26 -1.78 2.23
C LEU A 155 -13.41 -0.30 1.84
N ASP A 156 -13.40 0.02 0.54
CA ASP A 156 -13.45 1.41 0.07
C ASP A 156 -14.78 2.09 0.43
N GLN A 157 -15.89 1.33 0.45
CA GLN A 157 -17.20 1.86 0.85
C GLN A 157 -17.23 2.19 2.35
N ILE A 158 -16.73 1.28 3.19
CA ILE A 158 -16.65 1.51 4.64
C ILE A 158 -15.69 2.66 4.96
N LEU A 159 -14.55 2.74 4.25
CA LEU A 159 -13.61 3.85 4.40
C LEU A 159 -14.22 5.18 4.00
N LYS A 160 -14.97 5.24 2.89
CA LYS A 160 -15.68 6.46 2.50
C LYS A 160 -16.68 6.88 3.59
N ALA A 161 -17.50 5.95 4.05
CA ALA A 161 -18.51 6.20 5.07
C ALA A 161 -17.89 6.73 6.37
N TYR A 162 -16.84 6.06 6.88
CA TYR A 162 -16.19 6.44 8.13
C TYR A 162 -15.32 7.69 8.02
N VAL A 163 -14.55 7.81 6.94
CA VAL A 163 -13.52 8.85 6.82
C VAL A 163 -14.10 10.10 6.19
N GLU A 164 -14.78 9.97 5.05
CA GLU A 164 -15.24 11.09 4.24
C GLU A 164 -16.60 11.60 4.68
N ASP A 165 -17.56 10.69 4.89
CA ASP A 165 -18.94 11.03 5.26
C ASP A 165 -19.12 11.21 6.78
N ASP A 166 -18.11 10.84 7.58
CA ASP A 166 -18.07 11.01 9.04
C ASP A 166 -19.15 10.22 9.80
N LEU A 167 -19.60 9.09 9.24
CA LEU A 167 -20.62 8.24 9.84
C LEU A 167 -20.08 7.50 11.07
N ALA A 168 -20.93 7.36 12.08
CA ALA A 168 -20.68 6.56 13.27
C ALA A 168 -20.74 5.06 12.97
N PHE A 169 -20.25 4.23 13.90
CA PHE A 169 -20.23 2.78 13.77
C PHE A 169 -21.60 2.20 13.42
N ASP A 170 -22.64 2.54 14.19
CA ASP A 170 -24.00 2.01 13.99
C ASP A 170 -24.58 2.44 12.64
N GLU A 171 -24.33 3.68 12.20
CA GLU A 171 -24.79 4.19 10.91
C GLU A 171 -24.16 3.44 9.73
N ILE A 172 -22.90 3.01 9.86
CA ILE A 172 -22.23 2.20 8.83
C ILE A 172 -22.80 0.78 8.82
N VAL A 173 -23.10 0.20 9.99
CA VAL A 173 -23.75 -1.12 10.07
C VAL A 173 -25.14 -1.08 9.44
N ASP A 174 -25.89 0.01 9.63
CA ASP A 174 -27.20 0.22 9.01
C ASP A 174 -27.16 0.31 7.48
N LEU A 175 -25.99 0.54 6.86
CA LEU A 175 -25.79 0.43 5.42
C LEU A 175 -25.72 -1.03 4.92
N GLY A 176 -25.74 -2.01 5.82
CA GLY A 176 -25.74 -3.44 5.53
C GLY A 176 -24.38 -4.15 5.61
N PHE A 177 -23.35 -3.47 6.13
CA PHE A 177 -22.04 -4.07 6.39
C PHE A 177 -22.04 -4.87 7.71
N SER A 178 -21.21 -5.91 7.79
CA SER A 178 -21.10 -6.68 9.04
C SER A 178 -20.47 -5.84 10.16
N SER A 179 -21.01 -5.96 11.38
CA SER A 179 -20.48 -5.27 12.56
C SER A 179 -19.01 -5.57 12.81
N GLU A 180 -18.60 -6.81 12.58
CA GLU A 180 -17.25 -7.31 12.74
C GLU A 180 -16.29 -6.62 11.75
N THR A 181 -16.66 -6.56 10.46
CA THR A 181 -15.86 -5.90 9.43
C THR A 181 -15.72 -4.41 9.70
N VAL A 182 -16.82 -3.72 10.01
CA VAL A 182 -16.81 -2.27 10.30
C VAL A 182 -15.91 -1.98 11.51
N LYS A 183 -16.05 -2.76 12.58
CA LYS A 183 -15.23 -2.66 13.79
C LYS A 183 -13.74 -2.87 13.51
N GLN A 184 -13.41 -3.86 12.68
CA GLN A 184 -12.04 -4.13 12.25
C GLN A 184 -11.46 -2.95 11.48
N ILE A 185 -12.16 -2.43 10.47
CA ILE A 185 -11.68 -1.34 9.61
C ILE A 185 -11.49 -0.05 10.42
N ILE A 186 -12.48 0.35 11.23
CA ILE A 186 -12.36 1.54 12.11
C ILE A 186 -11.14 1.40 13.03
N SER A 187 -10.95 0.22 13.62
CA SER A 187 -9.80 -0.06 14.49
C SER A 187 -8.45 0.00 13.76
N LEU A 188 -8.41 -0.42 12.48
CA LEU A 188 -7.22 -0.31 11.63
C LEU A 188 -6.94 1.14 11.28
N VAL A 189 -7.97 1.90 10.92
CA VAL A 189 -7.84 3.33 10.62
C VAL A 189 -7.26 4.06 11.81
N ASP A 190 -7.84 3.94 12.99
CA ASP A 190 -7.43 4.75 14.13
C ASP A 190 -6.03 4.38 14.66
N ARG A 191 -5.70 3.09 14.68
CA ARG A 191 -4.40 2.62 15.19
C ARG A 191 -3.22 2.99 14.29
N ASN A 192 -3.45 3.13 12.98
CA ASN A 192 -2.39 3.40 12.01
C ASN A 192 -2.15 4.90 11.73
N GLU A 193 -2.70 5.80 12.56
CA GLU A 193 -2.46 7.24 12.45
C GLU A 193 -0.96 7.58 12.48
N TYR A 194 -0.17 6.90 13.31
CA TYR A 194 1.29 7.13 13.39
C TYR A 194 2.03 6.84 12.08
N LYS A 195 1.55 5.86 11.27
CA LYS A 195 2.12 5.57 9.95
C LYS A 195 1.82 6.72 9.00
N ARG A 196 0.56 7.15 8.93
CA ARG A 196 0.10 8.21 8.01
C ARG A 196 0.80 9.54 8.25
N ARG A 197 1.16 9.86 9.49
CA ARG A 197 1.94 11.06 9.86
C ARG A 197 3.37 11.07 9.30
N GLN A 198 3.90 9.91 8.90
CA GLN A 198 5.23 9.75 8.31
C GLN A 198 5.19 9.53 6.80
N ALA A 199 3.99 9.39 6.22
CA ALA A 199 3.83 9.21 4.79
C ALA A 199 4.23 10.48 4.02
N ALA A 200 4.82 10.31 2.84
CA ALA A 200 5.12 11.40 1.92
C ALA A 200 3.88 12.30 1.68
N PRO A 201 4.08 13.61 1.41
CA PRO A 201 2.99 14.49 0.98
C PRO A 201 2.38 13.96 -0.32
N GLY A 202 1.09 14.21 -0.54
CA GLY A 202 0.37 13.72 -1.71
C GLY A 202 -0.79 14.64 -2.10
N ILE A 203 -1.43 14.32 -3.21
CA ILE A 203 -2.53 15.09 -3.79
C ILE A 203 -3.84 14.73 -3.07
N LYS A 204 -4.71 15.72 -2.87
CA LYS A 204 -6.10 15.53 -2.42
C LYS A 204 -7.02 15.51 -3.65
N ILE A 205 -7.84 14.48 -3.76
CA ILE A 205 -8.88 14.39 -4.81
C ILE A 205 -10.29 14.12 -4.24
N THR A 206 -10.37 13.72 -2.97
CA THR A 206 -11.63 13.46 -2.26
C THR A 206 -12.01 14.64 -1.36
N PRO A 207 -13.26 14.73 -0.86
CA PRO A 207 -13.67 15.79 0.07
C PRO A 207 -12.83 15.85 1.35
N ARG A 208 -12.33 14.70 1.83
CA ARG A 208 -11.59 14.58 3.08
C ARG A 208 -10.45 13.58 2.97
N ASN A 209 -9.22 14.06 3.13
CA ASN A 209 -8.02 13.24 3.10
C ASN A 209 -7.39 13.03 4.49
N PHE A 210 -6.46 12.08 4.60
CA PHE A 210 -5.68 11.81 5.82
C PHE A 210 -4.54 12.83 6.07
N GLY A 211 -4.72 14.07 5.63
CA GLY A 211 -3.76 15.15 5.77
C GLY A 211 -4.29 16.26 6.68
N ARG A 212 -4.55 17.43 6.09
CA ARG A 212 -4.99 18.61 6.85
C ARG A 212 -6.45 18.52 7.28
N ASP A 213 -7.26 17.73 6.59
CA ASP A 213 -8.72 17.66 6.78
C ASP A 213 -9.13 16.73 7.93
N ARG A 214 -8.41 15.63 8.14
CA ARG A 214 -8.65 14.71 9.26
C ARG A 214 -7.47 14.73 10.23
N ARG A 215 -7.64 15.39 11.38
CA ARG A 215 -6.60 15.57 12.40
C ARG A 215 -6.90 14.74 13.64
N MET A 216 -6.40 13.51 13.67
CA MET A 216 -6.57 12.62 14.82
C MET A 216 -5.31 12.55 15.68
N PRO A 217 -5.45 12.33 17.01
CA PRO A 217 -4.31 12.06 17.87
C PRO A 217 -3.71 10.68 17.54
N ILE A 218 -2.38 10.58 17.62
CA ILE A 218 -1.68 9.29 17.51
C ILE A 218 -2.01 8.40 18.71
N ALA A 219 -1.90 8.96 19.92
CA ALA A 219 -2.29 8.29 21.14
C ALA A 219 -3.81 8.38 21.33
N ASN A 220 -4.54 7.39 20.80
CA ASN A 220 -6.00 7.35 20.84
C ASN A 220 -6.52 6.05 21.49
N ARG A 221 -7.28 6.19 22.59
CA ARG A 221 -8.01 5.09 23.26
C ARG A 221 -9.54 5.18 23.12
N TYR A 222 -10.04 6.12 22.33
CA TYR A 222 -11.47 6.18 22.01
C TYR A 222 -11.90 4.89 21.29
N ARG A 223 -13.06 4.35 21.67
CA ARG A 223 -13.67 3.15 21.07
C ARG A 223 -15.16 3.47 20.83
N PRO A 224 -15.61 3.54 19.57
CA PRO A 224 -16.98 3.94 19.23
C PRO A 224 -18.01 2.80 19.28
N PHE A 225 -17.64 1.62 19.78
CA PHE A 225 -18.45 0.39 19.83
C PHE A 225 -18.14 -0.39 21.12
#